data_AF-A0AA42N4E0-F1
#
_entry.id   AF-A0AA42N4E0-F1
#
_cell.length_a   1.000
_cell.length_b   1.000
_cell.length_c   1.000
_cell.angle_alpha   90.00
_cell.angle_beta   90.00
_cell.angle_gamma   90.00
#
_symmetry.space_group_name_H-M   'P 1'
#
loop_
_entity.id
_entity.type
_entity.pdbx_description
1 polymer ?
#
loop_
_entity_poly.entity_id
_entity_poly.type
_entity_poly.pdbx_seq_one_letter_code
_entity_poly.pdbx_strand_id
1 'polypeptide(L)'
;MSNDDDVDLRYLQSESFLAEFQKPRVLTRNAFLPRMAVNLRPGFSGQFDLETIAAVLGAAANARPGKVIHACLIFQGKGALMHICSIEPEMICICADMGENLIPALYWYRAQGESQLHLAVAEDSYFWLPLPTGTQSRE
;
A
#
# COMPACT_ATOMS: atom_id res chain seq x y z
N MET A 1 -6.99 14.75 16.58
CA MET A 1 -6.18 14.81 15.35
C MET A 1 -5.04 13.85 15.59
N SER A 2 -5.15 12.63 15.05
CA SER A 2 -4.01 11.72 14.96
C SER A 2 -2.93 12.42 14.16
N ASN A 3 -1.67 12.33 14.59
CA ASN A 3 -0.55 12.67 13.72
C ASN A 3 -0.50 11.59 12.62
N ASP A 4 -1.22 11.81 11.52
CA ASP A 4 -1.09 11.02 10.29
C ASP A 4 0.19 11.39 9.51
N ASP A 5 1.07 12.18 10.14
CA ASP A 5 2.37 12.63 9.61
C ASP A 5 3.50 11.60 9.82
N ASP A 6 3.31 10.63 10.72
CA ASP A 6 4.32 9.59 10.99
C ASP A 6 4.23 8.49 9.93
N VAL A 7 4.99 8.66 8.85
CA VAL A 7 5.10 7.72 7.72
C VAL A 7 6.36 6.87 7.85
N ASP A 8 6.21 5.55 7.66
CA ASP A 8 7.34 4.64 7.56
C ASP A 8 8.06 4.78 6.20
N LEU A 9 9.27 5.33 6.24
CA LEU A 9 10.15 5.51 5.07
C LEU A 9 11.41 4.64 5.13
N ARG A 10 11.44 3.63 6.01
CA ARG A 10 12.66 2.81 6.26
C ARG A 10 13.19 2.15 4.99
N TYR A 11 12.32 1.78 4.06
CA TYR A 11 12.71 1.16 2.79
C TYR A 11 13.58 2.09 1.92
N LEU A 12 13.35 3.41 1.93
CA LEU A 12 14.13 4.38 1.15
C LEU A 12 15.57 4.52 1.65
N GLN A 13 15.84 4.15 2.90
CA GLN A 13 17.17 4.24 3.52
C GLN A 13 17.99 2.95 3.33
N SER A 14 17.45 1.96 2.61
CA SER A 14 18.04 0.62 2.52
C SER A 14 18.60 0.34 1.13
N GLU A 15 19.86 -0.10 1.03
CA GLU A 15 20.44 -0.53 -0.25
C GLU A 15 19.73 -1.76 -0.83
N SER A 16 19.15 -2.62 0.01
CA SER A 16 18.41 -3.80 -0.44
C SER A 16 17.09 -3.45 -1.12
N PHE A 17 16.54 -2.26 -0.88
CA PHE A 17 15.40 -1.75 -1.62
C PHE A 17 15.74 -1.50 -3.09
N LEU A 18 16.95 -1.00 -3.40
CA LEU A 18 17.38 -0.80 -4.79
C LEU A 18 17.41 -2.12 -5.57
N ALA A 19 17.79 -3.21 -4.90
CA ALA A 19 17.76 -4.54 -5.50
C ALA A 19 16.32 -4.97 -5.84
N GLU A 20 15.33 -4.67 -4.98
CA GLU A 20 13.92 -4.91 -5.32
C GLU A 20 13.42 -3.98 -6.43
N PHE A 21 13.83 -2.71 -6.43
CA PHE A 21 13.42 -1.74 -7.45
C PHE A 21 13.87 -2.17 -8.86
N GLN A 22 15.08 -2.71 -8.99
CA GLN A 22 15.68 -3.12 -10.27
C GLN A 22 15.15 -4.46 -10.80
N LYS A 23 14.39 -5.24 -10.01
CA LYS A 23 13.90 -6.55 -10.48
C LYS A 23 12.90 -6.36 -11.62
N PRO A 24 13.07 -7.08 -12.75
CA PRO A 24 12.08 -7.06 -13.82
C PRO A 24 10.77 -7.65 -13.32
N ARG A 25 9.69 -6.86 -13.41
CA ARG A 25 8.35 -7.29 -13.03
C ARG A 25 7.46 -7.48 -14.24
N VAL A 26 6.70 -8.57 -14.24
CA VAL A 26 5.65 -8.79 -15.23
C VAL A 26 4.41 -8.04 -14.77
N LEU A 27 3.97 -7.05 -15.52
CA LEU A 27 2.70 -6.38 -15.26
C LEU A 27 1.56 -7.39 -15.40
N THR A 28 0.78 -7.56 -14.34
CA THR A 28 -0.37 -8.46 -14.34
C THR A 28 -1.45 -7.92 -15.28
N ARG A 29 -1.55 -8.50 -16.49
CA ARG A 29 -2.60 -8.18 -17.46
C ARG A 29 -3.87 -8.95 -17.13
N ASN A 30 -4.50 -8.63 -16.00
CA ASN A 30 -5.77 -9.23 -15.61
C ASN A 30 -6.93 -8.25 -15.89
N ALA A 31 -7.82 -8.64 -16.81
CA ALA A 31 -8.96 -7.82 -17.24
C ALA A 31 -10.01 -7.59 -16.13
N PHE A 32 -9.94 -8.34 -15.02
CA PHE A 32 -10.82 -8.17 -13.87
C PHE A 32 -10.31 -7.12 -12.87
N LEU A 33 -9.02 -6.71 -12.94
CA LEU A 33 -8.46 -5.73 -12.00
C LEU A 33 -9.18 -4.38 -12.04
N PRO A 34 -9.50 -3.80 -13.22
CA PRO A 34 -10.24 -2.54 -13.28
C PRO A 34 -11.64 -2.66 -12.64
N ARG A 35 -12.31 -3.80 -12.83
CA ARG A 35 -13.63 -4.07 -12.22
C ARG A 35 -13.53 -4.20 -10.71
N MET A 36 -12.48 -4.83 -10.20
CA MET A 36 -12.25 -4.92 -8.75
C MET A 36 -11.95 -3.55 -8.16
N ALA A 37 -11.07 -2.77 -8.79
CA ALA A 37 -10.67 -1.44 -8.36
C ALA A 37 -11.87 -0.48 -8.17
N VAL A 38 -12.81 -0.45 -9.12
CA VAL A 38 -14.00 0.42 -9.02
C VAL A 38 -15.02 -0.06 -7.97
N ASN A 39 -14.97 -1.34 -7.57
CA ASN A 39 -15.89 -1.91 -6.58
C ASN A 39 -15.27 -2.03 -5.18
N LEU A 40 -14.01 -1.64 -4.98
CA LEU A 40 -13.42 -1.55 -3.65
C LEU A 40 -14.24 -0.61 -2.77
N ARG A 41 -14.51 -1.06 -1.55
CA ARG A 41 -15.27 -0.37 -0.52
C ARG A 41 -14.73 -0.74 0.86
N PRO A 42 -14.93 0.09 1.89
CA PRO A 42 -14.60 -0.27 3.26
C PRO A 42 -15.19 -1.65 3.64
N GLY A 43 -14.39 -2.47 4.32
CA GLY A 43 -14.73 -3.85 4.68
C GLY A 43 -14.46 -4.90 3.59
N PHE A 44 -14.11 -4.49 2.36
CA PHE A 44 -13.65 -5.45 1.34
C PHE A 44 -12.41 -6.19 1.85
N SER A 45 -12.39 -7.51 1.67
CA SER A 45 -11.25 -8.37 2.01
C SER A 45 -11.00 -9.39 0.91
N GLY A 46 -9.73 -9.64 0.57
CA GLY A 46 -9.37 -10.69 -0.38
C GLY A 46 -7.88 -11.01 -0.36
N GLN A 47 -7.55 -12.26 -0.68
CA GLN A 47 -6.17 -12.74 -0.73
C GLN A 47 -5.64 -12.68 -2.17
N PHE A 48 -4.52 -12.01 -2.37
CA PHE A 48 -3.92 -11.77 -3.68
C PHE A 48 -2.40 -11.76 -3.59
N ASP A 49 -1.72 -11.93 -4.73
CA ASP A 49 -0.30 -11.59 -4.87
C ASP A 49 -0.06 -10.07 -4.75
N LEU A 50 1.18 -9.67 -4.44
CA LEU A 50 1.52 -8.27 -4.15
C LEU A 50 1.38 -7.37 -5.38
N GLU A 51 1.68 -7.90 -6.57
CA GLU A 51 1.52 -7.21 -7.85
C GLU A 51 0.05 -6.89 -8.12
N THR A 52 -0.84 -7.85 -7.92
CA THR A 52 -2.29 -7.69 -8.03
C THR A 52 -2.81 -6.66 -7.02
N ILE A 53 -2.33 -6.69 -5.77
CA ILE A 53 -2.69 -5.70 -4.74
C ILE A 53 -2.31 -4.28 -5.19
N ALA A 54 -1.04 -4.08 -5.57
CA ALA A 54 -0.56 -2.77 -5.99
C ALA A 54 -1.31 -2.25 -7.23
N ALA A 55 -1.55 -3.12 -8.21
CA ALA A 55 -2.30 -2.74 -9.42
C ALA A 55 -3.76 -2.35 -9.10
N VAL A 56 -4.41 -3.07 -8.19
CA VAL A 56 -5.81 -2.81 -7.81
C VAL A 56 -5.92 -1.54 -6.98
N LEU A 57 -5.01 -1.34 -6.03
CA LEU A 57 -4.98 -0.14 -5.20
C LEU A 57 -4.66 1.11 -6.04
N GLY A 58 -3.65 1.05 -6.91
CA GLY A 58 -3.33 2.16 -7.81
C GLY A 58 -4.48 2.48 -8.77
N ALA A 59 -5.11 1.47 -9.38
CA ALA A 59 -6.29 1.68 -10.22
C ALA A 59 -7.49 2.23 -9.42
N ALA A 60 -7.66 1.80 -8.17
CA ALA A 60 -8.76 2.25 -7.32
C ALA A 60 -8.59 3.70 -6.88
N ALA A 61 -7.36 4.12 -6.61
CA ALA A 61 -7.01 5.49 -6.27
C ALA A 61 -7.23 6.42 -7.48
N ASN A 62 -6.73 6.04 -8.65
CA ASN A 62 -6.94 6.78 -9.90
C ASN A 62 -8.42 6.89 -10.30
N ALA A 63 -9.25 5.88 -9.97
CA ALA A 63 -10.68 5.92 -10.22
C ALA A 63 -11.46 6.84 -9.25
N ARG A 64 -10.82 7.35 -8.18
CA ARG A 64 -11.45 8.16 -7.14
C ARG A 64 -10.58 9.40 -6.79
N PRO A 65 -10.48 10.38 -7.70
CA PRO A 65 -9.74 11.62 -7.43
C PRO A 65 -10.20 12.30 -6.14
N GLY A 66 -9.24 12.88 -5.40
CA GLY A 66 -9.48 13.52 -4.10
C GLY A 66 -9.93 12.59 -2.97
N LYS A 67 -9.71 11.27 -3.10
CA LYS A 67 -9.93 10.28 -2.04
C LYS A 67 -8.64 9.53 -1.72
N VAL A 68 -8.48 9.21 -0.43
CA VAL A 68 -7.44 8.32 0.06
C VAL A 68 -8.06 6.98 0.42
N ILE A 69 -7.44 5.90 -0.01
CA ILE A 69 -7.84 4.53 0.30
C ILE A 69 -6.85 3.98 1.31
N HIS A 70 -7.35 3.69 2.51
CA HIS A 70 -6.59 3.06 3.58
C HIS A 70 -6.80 1.55 3.52
N ALA A 71 -5.71 0.80 3.45
CA ALA A 71 -5.70 -0.65 3.40
C ALA A 71 -4.76 -1.23 4.48
N CYS A 72 -5.16 -2.35 5.05
CA CYS A 72 -4.31 -3.20 5.86
C CYS A 72 -3.95 -4.44 5.05
N LEU A 73 -2.66 -4.75 4.99
CA LEU A 73 -2.10 -5.92 4.32
C LEU A 73 -1.57 -6.87 5.40
N ILE A 74 -2.02 -8.11 5.40
CA ILE A 74 -1.47 -9.18 6.25
C ILE A 74 -0.71 -10.14 5.35
N PHE A 75 0.61 -10.16 5.45
CA PHE A 75 1.47 -10.97 4.57
C PHE A 75 1.26 -12.46 4.83
N GLN A 76 0.98 -13.22 3.77
CA GLN A 76 0.71 -14.66 3.85
C GLN A 76 1.19 -15.39 2.59
N GLY A 77 1.94 -16.48 2.78
CA GLY A 77 2.42 -17.29 1.67
C GLY A 77 3.26 -16.45 0.70
N LYS A 78 2.82 -16.33 -0.56
CA LYS A 78 3.44 -15.49 -1.60
C LYS A 78 2.79 -14.11 -1.80
N GLY A 79 1.74 -13.77 -1.06
CA GLY A 79 0.98 -12.54 -1.23
C GLY A 79 0.59 -11.92 0.10
N ALA A 80 -0.60 -11.32 0.14
CA ALA A 80 -1.19 -10.81 1.37
C ALA A 80 -2.72 -10.93 1.33
N LEU A 81 -3.32 -11.02 2.51
CA LEU A 81 -4.72 -10.68 2.70
C LEU A 81 -4.82 -9.16 2.73
N MET A 82 -5.48 -8.58 1.73
CA MET A 82 -5.75 -7.15 1.65
C MET A 82 -7.13 -6.86 2.25
N HIS A 83 -7.20 -5.92 3.18
CA HIS A 83 -8.42 -5.41 3.78
C HIS A 83 -8.53 -3.90 3.55
N ILE A 84 -9.64 -3.42 2.99
CA ILE A 84 -9.89 -1.98 2.84
C ILE A 84 -10.50 -1.46 4.14
N CYS A 85 -9.73 -0.66 4.88
CA CYS A 85 -10.12 -0.10 6.17
C CYS A 85 -11.11 1.04 6.00
N SER A 86 -10.74 2.05 5.20
CA SER A 86 -11.57 3.23 4.96
C SER A 86 -11.26 3.86 3.59
N ILE A 87 -12.17 4.71 3.13
CA ILE A 87 -12.00 5.54 1.93
C ILE A 87 -12.54 6.92 2.26
N GLU A 88 -11.65 7.91 2.37
CA GLU A 88 -11.98 9.20 2.97
C GLU A 88 -11.49 10.38 2.10
N PRO A 89 -12.19 11.53 2.11
CA PRO A 89 -11.62 12.76 1.57
C PRO A 89 -10.51 13.25 2.50
N GLU A 90 -9.26 13.09 2.09
CA GLU A 90 -8.08 13.41 2.90
C GLU A 90 -7.00 14.02 2.00
N MET A 91 -6.11 14.84 2.60
CA MET A 91 -4.97 15.39 1.90
C MET A 91 -3.91 14.31 1.69
N ILE A 92 -3.23 14.35 0.54
CA ILE A 92 -2.07 13.51 0.28
C ILE A 92 -0.98 13.89 1.29
N CYS A 93 -0.38 12.88 1.93
CA CYS A 93 0.71 13.10 2.88
C CYS A 93 1.90 13.78 2.18
N ILE A 94 2.57 14.71 2.88
CA ILE A 94 3.79 15.39 2.37
C ILE A 94 4.91 14.37 2.12
N CYS A 95 4.92 13.26 2.86
CA CYS A 95 5.87 12.17 2.74
C CYS A 95 5.40 11.05 1.80
N ALA A 96 4.37 11.29 0.98
CA ALA A 96 3.92 10.31 0.00
C ALA A 96 4.99 10.04 -1.06
N ASP A 97 5.10 8.78 -1.47
CA ASP A 97 6.01 8.31 -2.50
C ASP A 97 5.22 7.92 -3.78
N MET A 98 5.95 7.81 -4.88
CA MET A 98 5.42 7.47 -6.19
C MET A 98 4.97 6.00 -6.24
N GLY A 99 3.85 5.71 -6.90
CA GLY A 99 3.27 4.37 -6.94
C GLY A 99 4.13 3.29 -7.59
N GLU A 100 5.12 3.68 -8.39
CA GLU A 100 6.15 2.77 -8.91
C GLU A 100 6.99 2.13 -7.81
N ASN A 101 7.16 2.83 -6.67
CA ASN A 101 7.89 2.35 -5.50
C ASN A 101 7.05 1.43 -4.61
N LEU A 102 5.74 1.34 -4.83
CA LEU A 102 4.84 0.54 -3.99
C LEU A 102 5.21 -0.93 -3.99
N ILE A 103 5.32 -1.57 -5.16
CA ILE A 103 5.64 -3.01 -5.24
C ILE A 103 7.03 -3.30 -4.64
N PRO A 104 8.12 -2.57 -5.00
CA PRO A 104 9.41 -2.71 -4.34
C PRO A 104 9.33 -2.58 -2.81
N ALA A 105 8.58 -1.59 -2.30
CA ALA A 105 8.42 -1.39 -0.87
C ALA A 105 7.73 -2.60 -0.21
N LEU A 106 6.61 -3.09 -0.77
CA LEU A 106 5.90 -4.26 -0.25
C LEU A 106 6.78 -5.50 -0.16
N TYR A 107 7.60 -5.75 -1.18
CA TYR A 107 8.57 -6.86 -1.16
C TYR A 107 9.66 -6.65 -0.11
N TRP A 108 10.16 -5.42 0.04
CA TRP A 108 11.14 -5.09 1.05
C TRP A 108 10.62 -5.32 2.47
N TYR A 109 9.43 -4.79 2.82
CA TYR A 109 8.82 -4.99 4.14
C TYR A 109 8.62 -6.47 4.45
N ARG A 110 8.15 -7.24 3.47
CA ARG A 110 8.01 -8.68 3.62
C ARG A 110 9.35 -9.38 3.83
N ALA A 111 10.41 -8.95 3.15
CA ALA A 111 11.75 -9.48 3.35
C ALA A 111 12.33 -9.14 4.73
N GLN A 112 11.92 -8.02 5.34
CA GLN A 112 12.25 -7.67 6.72
C GLN A 112 11.47 -8.49 7.76
N GLY A 113 10.54 -9.36 7.34
CA GLY A 113 9.75 -10.22 8.23
C GLY A 113 8.53 -9.54 8.83
N GLU A 114 8.12 -8.39 8.28
CA GLU A 114 6.89 -7.72 8.70
C GLU A 114 5.69 -8.60 8.37
N SER A 115 4.77 -8.73 9.33
CA SER A 115 3.59 -9.59 9.22
C SER A 115 2.34 -8.83 8.77
N GLN A 116 2.30 -7.54 9.06
CA GLN A 116 1.20 -6.64 8.76
C GLN A 116 1.73 -5.27 8.35
N LEU A 117 1.05 -4.63 7.41
CA LEU A 117 1.39 -3.30 6.93
C LEU A 117 0.12 -2.47 6.73
N HIS A 118 0.12 -1.23 7.24
CA HIS A 118 -0.89 -0.24 6.90
C HIS A 118 -0.39 0.59 5.73
N LEU A 119 -1.25 0.80 4.75
CA LEU A 119 -0.94 1.45 3.49
C LEU A 119 -2.07 2.40 3.13
N ALA A 120 -1.71 3.61 2.75
CA ALA A 120 -2.62 4.57 2.14
C ALA A 120 -2.22 4.79 0.68
N VAL A 121 -3.20 4.88 -0.20
CA VAL A 121 -3.00 5.25 -1.61
C VAL A 121 -3.93 6.38 -2.02
N ALA A 122 -3.43 7.27 -2.87
CA ALA A 122 -4.17 8.40 -3.42
C ALA A 122 -3.95 8.51 -4.93
N GLU A 123 -4.69 9.44 -5.55
CA GLU A 123 -4.60 9.78 -6.97
C GLU A 123 -3.16 9.97 -7.47
N ASP A 124 -2.97 9.94 -8.79
CA ASP A 124 -1.64 9.97 -9.43
C ASP A 124 -0.70 8.86 -8.94
N SER A 125 -1.29 7.81 -8.38
CA SER A 125 -0.61 6.65 -7.80
C SER A 125 0.28 6.97 -6.61
N TYR A 126 0.02 8.02 -5.83
CA TYR A 126 0.78 8.23 -4.60
C TYR A 126 0.47 7.17 -3.54
N PHE A 127 1.45 6.83 -2.71
CA PHE A 127 1.24 5.99 -1.54
C PHE A 127 2.08 6.42 -0.34
N TRP A 128 1.65 6.06 0.86
CA TRP A 128 2.45 6.16 2.08
C TRP A 128 2.07 5.04 3.05
N LEU A 129 2.91 4.83 4.05
CA LEU A 129 2.78 3.76 5.03
C LEU A 129 2.61 4.37 6.42
N PRO A 130 1.37 4.68 6.84
CA PRO A 130 1.14 5.24 8.17
C PRO A 130 1.68 4.31 9.24
N LEU A 131 2.46 4.86 10.17
CA LEU A 131 2.83 4.13 11.37
C LEU A 131 1.56 3.92 12.22
N PRO A 132 1.41 2.75 12.88
CA PRO A 132 0.28 2.55 13.78
C PRO A 132 0.31 3.63 14.86
N THR A 133 -0.73 4.46 14.94
CA THR A 133 -0.90 5.45 16.00
C THR A 133 -1.14 4.72 17.32
N GLY A 134 -0.06 4.35 18.00
CA GLY A 134 -0.15 3.63 19.28
C GLY A 134 0.91 2.55 19.49
N THR A 135 2.19 2.91 19.41
CA THR A 135 3.16 2.40 20.39
C THR A 135 3.68 3.58 21.19
N GLN A 136 2.82 4.16 22.04
CA GLN A 136 3.34 4.71 23.27
C GLN A 136 3.97 3.54 24.01
N SER A 137 5.29 3.57 24.14
CA SER A 137 6.07 2.74 25.04
C SER A 137 5.32 2.59 26.35
N ARG A 138 4.85 1.38 26.66
CA ARG A 138 4.57 1.03 28.05
C ARG A 138 5.94 0.87 28.71
N GLU A 139 6.48 1.97 29.20
CA GLU A 139 7.41 1.95 30.33
C GLU A 139 6.66 1.59 31.61
#